data_AF-A0A924DQS1-F1
#
_entry.id   AF-A0A924DQS1-F1
#
_cell.length_a   1.000
_cell.length_b   1.000
_cell.length_c   1.000
_cell.angle_alpha   90.00
_cell.angle_beta   90.00
_cell.angle_gamma   90.00
#
_symmetry.space_group_name_H-M   'P 1'
#
loop_
_entity.id
_entity.type
_entity.pdbx_description
1 polymer ?
#
loop_
_entity_poly.entity_id
_entity_poly.type
_entity_poly.pdbx_seq_one_letter_code
_entity_poly.pdbx_strand_id
1 'polypeptide(L)'
;MKTISLITLLSLLLTSCSFFNSQRYPAAEEVTQTQDEILQVFEFHSSNVISAGKDYRKTILDFIKTTSHFRGTYGTGNEVTVDFVEDTTLPKGVAYFPEFQVKDNSYKIVVLHSKEATSDAVASSELLNFLRILREENYFMSHFSAFEMYYNAIEQDPIAAQNWAKIREASANMETNVAEFSEPTIKDALKTRGVEWSKEKDDYLEMAQKELKHQKKLDLERRTVIDALDKAAEDHQFKNLIAKNDRIGVSELLKKYLPWEQMAPFEKRYWETYLDTIVHPLPMDQRVFIYRGINDDFIYSAYKGGKEIEKETAQKEGDVFVMSTIITKNQGTWNRRLRSLTAMNEKFIGTNEILKSEFTKSARVITMFVNHSKNPQGSPFLSFTPKFGVAQIFGGQKMSAYALDPRLLSFNFASKYKNEVEFLLPLMAFPEDVVGFYDSKIHVGKTNNEELMKSLFKEKLIKAHGDQKGEEIFQKVLKNSKDYFDSALNRYEGKMTAVAPKELNFLVKFFNKIFDKKVVAPPIDIAPKNGAACIDIMTSFWK
;
A
#
# COMPACT_ATOMS: atom_id res chain seq x y z
N MET A 1 49.57 -18.47 24.64
CA MET A 1 48.21 -19.00 24.36
C MET A 1 47.08 -18.03 24.75
N LYS A 2 47.12 -16.74 24.35
CA LYS A 2 46.00 -15.79 24.60
C LYS A 2 45.62 -14.91 23.39
N THR A 3 46.33 -15.03 22.27
CA THR A 3 46.11 -14.20 21.06
C THR A 3 45.22 -14.88 20.01
N ILE A 4 45.01 -16.19 20.07
CA ILE A 4 44.18 -16.93 19.09
C ILE A 4 42.68 -16.78 19.38
N SER A 5 42.30 -16.47 20.62
CA SER A 5 40.88 -16.33 21.00
C SER A 5 40.23 -15.02 20.51
N LEU A 6 41.02 -13.96 20.31
CA LEU A 6 40.49 -12.64 19.93
C LEU A 6 40.24 -12.53 18.42
N ILE A 7 41.10 -13.15 17.60
CA ILE A 7 40.96 -13.13 16.14
C ILE A 7 39.73 -13.94 15.70
N THR A 8 39.45 -15.06 16.38
CA THR A 8 38.26 -15.89 16.09
C THR A 8 36.95 -15.20 16.50
N LEU A 9 36.97 -14.39 17.57
CA LEU A 9 35.82 -13.60 18.01
C LEU A 9 35.58 -12.38 17.11
N LEU A 10 36.65 -11.75 16.61
CA LEU A 10 36.57 -10.62 15.68
C LEU A 10 36.14 -11.05 14.27
N SER A 11 36.52 -12.26 13.82
CA SER A 11 36.06 -12.81 12.54
C SER A 11 34.57 -13.18 12.56
N LEU A 12 34.01 -13.58 13.71
CA LEU A 12 32.58 -13.84 13.86
C LEU A 12 31.73 -12.55 13.88
N LEU A 13 32.31 -11.43 14.33
CA LEU A 13 31.64 -10.11 14.36
C LEU A 13 31.74 -9.36 13.03
N LEU A 14 32.76 -9.63 12.21
CA LEU A 14 32.94 -8.98 10.89
C LEU A 14 32.19 -9.68 9.76
N THR A 15 31.80 -10.96 9.92
CA THR A 15 30.94 -11.66 8.95
C THR A 15 29.45 -11.30 9.06
N SER A 16 29.01 -10.65 10.15
CA SER A 16 27.61 -10.24 10.34
C SER A 16 27.24 -8.89 9.74
N CYS A 17 28.20 -8.12 9.22
CA CYS A 17 27.95 -6.75 8.73
C CYS A 17 28.04 -6.55 7.21
N SER A 18 28.22 -7.63 6.43
CA SER A 18 28.55 -7.51 4.99
C SER A 18 27.59 -8.20 4.01
N PHE A 19 26.47 -8.78 4.46
CA PHE A 19 25.60 -9.60 3.61
C PHE A 19 24.13 -9.17 3.61
N PHE A 20 23.84 -7.90 3.36
CA PHE A 20 22.51 -7.49 2.89
C PHE A 20 22.63 -6.30 1.94
N ASN A 21 23.33 -6.53 0.82
CA ASN A 21 22.88 -5.85 -0.40
C ASN A 21 21.45 -6.36 -0.64
N SER A 22 20.49 -5.46 -0.78
CA SER A 22 19.11 -5.74 -1.18
C SER A 22 19.03 -6.21 -2.63
N GLN A 23 19.90 -7.14 -3.04
CA GLN A 23 19.67 -7.91 -4.25
C GLN A 23 18.37 -8.66 -4.01
N ARG A 24 17.34 -8.33 -4.80
CA ARG A 24 16.19 -9.22 -5.01
C ARG A 24 16.78 -10.61 -5.16
N TYR A 25 16.48 -11.52 -4.23
CA TYR A 25 16.74 -12.93 -4.50
C TYR A 25 15.93 -13.24 -5.76
N PRO A 26 16.57 -13.63 -6.87
CA PRO A 26 15.81 -14.07 -8.02
C PRO A 26 14.86 -15.17 -7.52
N ALA A 27 13.64 -15.20 -8.06
CA ALA A 27 12.76 -16.35 -7.92
C ALA A 27 13.60 -17.61 -8.11
N ALA A 28 13.34 -18.67 -7.33
CA ALA A 28 14.13 -19.90 -7.33
C ALA A 28 14.67 -20.20 -8.73
N GLU A 29 15.98 -20.42 -8.89
CA GLU A 29 16.70 -20.53 -10.19
C GLU A 29 16.08 -21.52 -11.20
N GLU A 30 15.03 -22.27 -10.82
CA GLU A 30 14.27 -23.21 -11.63
C GLU A 30 12.94 -22.66 -12.21
N VAL A 31 12.47 -21.46 -11.85
CA VAL A 31 11.22 -20.86 -12.39
C VAL A 31 11.56 -19.66 -13.27
N THR A 32 12.28 -19.89 -14.36
CA THR A 32 12.54 -18.86 -15.37
C THR A 32 11.44 -18.90 -16.43
N GLN A 33 10.22 -18.53 -16.05
CA GLN A 33 9.28 -18.07 -17.06
C GLN A 33 9.65 -16.65 -17.47
N THR A 34 9.54 -16.38 -18.76
CA THR A 34 9.70 -15.05 -19.32
C THR A 34 8.52 -14.18 -18.89
N GLN A 35 8.74 -12.86 -18.80
CA GLN A 35 7.66 -11.91 -18.55
C GLN A 35 6.49 -12.11 -19.54
N ASP A 36 6.82 -12.46 -20.79
CA ASP A 36 5.86 -12.73 -21.85
C ASP A 36 4.91 -13.89 -21.52
N GLU A 37 5.37 -14.93 -20.83
CA GLU A 37 4.51 -16.06 -20.44
C GLU A 37 3.49 -15.64 -19.39
N ILE A 38 3.88 -14.82 -18.40
CA ILE A 38 2.95 -14.36 -17.36
C ILE A 38 1.93 -13.37 -17.92
N LEU A 39 2.30 -12.58 -18.93
CA LEU A 39 1.37 -11.65 -19.58
C LEU A 39 0.26 -12.37 -20.36
N GLN A 40 0.46 -13.63 -20.78
CA GLN A 40 -0.56 -14.41 -21.50
C GLN A 40 -1.85 -14.59 -20.71
N VAL A 41 -1.79 -14.54 -19.36
CA VAL A 41 -2.97 -14.62 -18.49
C VAL A 41 -3.95 -13.46 -18.72
N PHE A 42 -3.50 -12.37 -19.33
CA PHE A 42 -4.32 -11.20 -19.68
C PHE A 42 -4.79 -11.21 -21.14
N GLU A 43 -4.33 -12.14 -21.97
CA GLU A 43 -4.73 -12.18 -23.37
C GLU A 43 -6.12 -12.78 -23.53
N PHE A 44 -7.01 -12.16 -24.31
CA PHE A 44 -8.24 -12.79 -24.76
C PHE A 44 -8.06 -13.08 -26.24
N HIS A 45 -7.97 -14.35 -26.61
CA HIS A 45 -7.69 -14.73 -28.00
C HIS A 45 -8.90 -14.50 -28.90
N SER A 46 -8.68 -14.36 -30.21
CA SER A 46 -9.76 -14.31 -31.19
C SER A 46 -10.33 -15.71 -31.43
N SER A 47 -11.66 -15.79 -31.56
CA SER A 47 -12.36 -17.01 -31.94
C SER A 47 -12.59 -17.12 -33.46
N ASN A 48 -12.33 -16.03 -34.20
CA ASN A 48 -12.74 -15.84 -35.59
C ASN A 48 -14.26 -15.97 -35.84
N VAL A 49 -15.09 -15.98 -34.79
CA VAL A 49 -16.55 -15.92 -34.88
C VAL A 49 -16.96 -14.46 -35.06
N ILE A 50 -16.76 -13.95 -36.28
CA ILE A 50 -17.02 -12.56 -36.66
C ILE A 50 -18.50 -12.39 -37.00
N SER A 51 -19.20 -11.58 -36.22
CA SER A 51 -20.57 -11.15 -36.52
C SER A 51 -20.53 -9.95 -37.48
N ALA A 52 -20.75 -10.21 -38.77
CA ALA A 52 -20.74 -9.16 -39.79
C ALA A 52 -21.68 -7.99 -39.41
N GLY A 53 -21.11 -6.77 -39.34
CA GLY A 53 -21.85 -5.55 -39.04
C GLY A 53 -22.18 -5.31 -37.56
N LYS A 54 -21.70 -6.14 -36.63
CA LYS A 54 -21.83 -5.90 -35.18
C LYS A 54 -20.53 -5.31 -34.60
N ASP A 55 -20.68 -4.28 -33.75
CA ASP A 55 -19.63 -3.71 -32.88
C ASP A 55 -20.07 -3.90 -31.43
N TYR A 56 -19.48 -4.89 -30.75
CA TYR A 56 -19.81 -5.26 -29.37
C TYR A 56 -19.21 -4.30 -28.33
N ARG A 57 -18.32 -3.37 -28.72
CA ARG A 57 -17.72 -2.39 -27.79
C ARG A 57 -18.79 -1.56 -27.11
N LYS A 58 -19.82 -1.13 -27.86
CA LYS A 58 -20.93 -0.36 -27.30
C LYS A 58 -21.66 -1.15 -26.23
N THR A 59 -21.95 -2.42 -26.50
CA THR A 59 -22.61 -3.34 -25.54
C THR A 59 -21.81 -3.48 -24.26
N ILE A 60 -20.48 -3.62 -24.35
CA ILE A 60 -19.59 -3.70 -23.18
C ILE A 60 -19.59 -2.38 -22.40
N LEU A 61 -19.43 -1.24 -23.08
CA LEU A 61 -19.43 0.09 -22.45
C LEU A 61 -20.77 0.43 -21.79
N ASP A 62 -21.89 0.10 -22.44
CA ASP A 62 -23.22 0.31 -21.91
C ASP A 62 -23.46 -0.59 -20.68
N PHE A 63 -22.97 -1.84 -20.69
CA PHE A 63 -23.00 -2.70 -19.51
C PHE A 63 -22.21 -2.09 -18.34
N ILE A 64 -20.98 -1.63 -18.58
CA ILE A 64 -20.13 -1.00 -17.54
C ILE A 64 -20.81 0.23 -16.95
N LYS A 65 -21.41 1.10 -17.80
CA LYS A 65 -22.10 2.32 -17.37
C LYS A 65 -23.37 2.06 -16.55
N THR A 66 -24.15 1.07 -16.95
CA THR A 66 -25.46 0.78 -16.33
C THR A 66 -25.35 0.06 -14.99
N THR A 67 -24.19 -0.49 -14.67
CA THR A 67 -24.01 -1.31 -13.49
C THR A 67 -23.18 -0.55 -12.44
N SER A 68 -23.89 0.00 -11.46
CA SER A 68 -23.48 1.06 -10.53
C SER A 68 -22.39 0.73 -9.48
N HIS A 69 -21.66 -0.39 -9.60
CA HIS A 69 -20.82 -0.91 -8.49
C HIS A 69 -19.33 -0.54 -8.54
N PHE A 70 -18.86 0.26 -9.50
CA PHE A 70 -17.53 0.88 -9.38
C PHE A 70 -17.51 2.11 -8.46
N ARG A 71 -18.64 2.46 -7.83
CA ARG A 71 -18.70 3.56 -6.87
C ARG A 71 -18.06 3.14 -5.55
N GLY A 72 -16.80 3.54 -5.36
CA GLY A 72 -16.15 3.47 -4.05
C GLY A 72 -17.03 4.11 -2.97
N THR A 73 -16.88 3.64 -1.73
CA THR A 73 -17.74 3.98 -0.60
C THR A 73 -17.79 5.47 -0.23
N TYR A 74 -16.84 6.27 -0.71
CA TYR A 74 -16.91 7.72 -0.62
C TYR A 74 -17.97 8.36 -1.55
N GLY A 75 -18.65 7.62 -2.42
CA GLY A 75 -19.67 8.18 -3.33
C GLY A 75 -19.12 9.25 -4.26
N THR A 76 -17.83 9.18 -4.54
CA THR A 76 -17.03 10.13 -5.31
C THR A 76 -16.62 9.46 -6.61
N GLY A 77 -16.49 10.24 -7.68
CA GLY A 77 -16.24 9.82 -9.07
C GLY A 77 -14.91 9.12 -9.35
N ASN A 78 -14.41 8.28 -8.45
CA ASN A 78 -13.44 7.22 -8.75
C ASN A 78 -14.18 6.06 -9.44
N GLU A 79 -14.99 6.38 -10.45
CA GLU A 79 -15.50 5.35 -11.35
C GLU A 79 -14.26 4.82 -12.09
N VAL A 80 -13.99 3.53 -11.92
CA VAL A 80 -13.00 2.85 -12.76
C VAL A 80 -13.47 3.03 -14.18
N THR A 81 -12.74 3.84 -14.94
CA THR A 81 -13.05 4.05 -16.35
C THR A 81 -12.44 2.91 -17.15
N VAL A 82 -13.21 2.44 -18.12
CA VAL A 82 -12.75 1.42 -19.07
C VAL A 82 -12.64 2.10 -20.42
N ASP A 83 -11.41 2.24 -20.90
CA ASP A 83 -11.09 2.85 -22.18
C ASP A 83 -10.75 1.74 -23.18
N PHE A 84 -11.23 1.84 -24.43
CA PHE A 84 -10.87 0.91 -25.51
C PHE A 84 -9.89 1.62 -26.45
N VAL A 85 -8.74 1.01 -26.68
CA VAL A 85 -7.68 1.55 -27.53
C VAL A 85 -7.30 0.49 -28.55
N GLU A 86 -7.43 0.80 -29.84
CA GLU A 86 -6.95 -0.08 -30.90
C GLU A 86 -5.42 -0.13 -30.86
N ASP A 87 -4.86 -1.33 -30.83
CA ASP A 87 -3.42 -1.54 -30.80
C ASP A 87 -3.00 -2.57 -31.85
N THR A 88 -2.27 -2.09 -32.86
CA THR A 88 -1.76 -2.91 -33.97
C THR A 88 -0.52 -3.73 -33.59
N THR A 89 0.00 -3.57 -32.38
CA THR A 89 1.19 -4.25 -31.87
C THR A 89 0.88 -5.49 -31.02
N LEU A 90 -0.41 -5.76 -30.76
CA LEU A 90 -0.82 -6.97 -30.04
C LEU A 90 -0.34 -8.26 -30.74
N PRO A 91 0.02 -9.30 -29.98
CA PRO A 91 0.41 -10.58 -30.55
C PRO A 91 -0.65 -11.15 -31.50
N LYS A 92 -0.19 -11.87 -32.54
CA LYS A 92 -1.10 -12.47 -33.52
C LYS A 92 -2.05 -13.44 -32.83
N GLY A 93 -3.35 -13.24 -33.03
CA GLY A 93 -4.40 -14.07 -32.44
C GLY A 93 -4.97 -13.52 -31.14
N VAL A 94 -4.42 -12.44 -30.59
CA VAL A 94 -5.00 -11.73 -29.43
C VAL A 94 -6.08 -10.74 -29.91
N ALA A 95 -7.27 -10.87 -29.36
CA ALA A 95 -8.40 -9.96 -29.57
C ALA A 95 -8.36 -8.81 -28.57
N TYR A 96 -8.22 -9.10 -27.27
CA TYR A 96 -8.18 -8.10 -26.21
C TYR A 96 -7.05 -8.32 -25.23
N PHE A 97 -6.56 -7.24 -24.62
CA PHE A 97 -5.59 -7.25 -23.54
C PHE A 97 -5.92 -6.11 -22.55
N PRO A 98 -6.46 -6.40 -21.36
CA PRO A 98 -6.76 -5.38 -20.36
C PRO A 98 -5.51 -5.00 -19.58
N GLU A 99 -5.18 -3.73 -19.60
CA GLU A 99 -4.13 -3.13 -18.79
C GLU A 99 -4.72 -2.30 -17.66
N PHE A 100 -4.16 -2.46 -16.48
CA PHE A 100 -4.56 -1.69 -15.30
C PHE A 100 -3.59 -0.55 -15.11
N GLN A 101 -4.01 0.66 -15.49
CA GLN A 101 -3.16 1.83 -15.51
C GLN A 101 -3.57 2.83 -14.43
N VAL A 102 -2.57 3.52 -13.90
CA VAL A 102 -2.78 4.70 -13.06
C VAL A 102 -2.14 5.89 -13.74
N LYS A 103 -2.97 6.78 -14.28
CA LYS A 103 -2.56 7.96 -15.03
C LYS A 103 -3.36 9.17 -14.59
N ASP A 104 -2.70 10.31 -14.46
CA ASP A 104 -3.32 11.60 -14.09
C ASP A 104 -4.15 11.51 -12.80
N ASN A 105 -3.67 10.70 -11.85
CA ASN A 105 -4.37 10.38 -10.61
C ASN A 105 -5.76 9.75 -10.82
N SER A 106 -5.94 8.97 -11.88
CA SER A 106 -7.11 8.15 -12.15
C SER A 106 -6.69 6.69 -12.35
N TYR A 107 -7.47 5.77 -11.77
CA TYR A 107 -7.33 4.34 -12.03
C TYR A 107 -8.23 3.96 -13.21
N LYS A 108 -7.61 3.36 -14.22
CA LYS A 108 -8.24 3.01 -15.48
C LYS A 108 -7.94 1.57 -15.86
N ILE A 109 -8.90 0.94 -16.52
CA ILE A 109 -8.67 -0.30 -17.25
C ILE A 109 -8.62 0.07 -18.73
N VAL A 110 -7.44 0.01 -19.34
CA VAL A 110 -7.26 0.26 -20.77
C VAL A 110 -7.32 -1.09 -21.47
N VAL A 111 -8.40 -1.34 -22.20
CA VAL A 111 -8.56 -2.54 -23.02
C VAL A 111 -7.92 -2.26 -24.38
N LEU A 112 -6.71 -2.77 -24.57
CA LEU A 112 -6.08 -2.83 -25.88
C LEU A 112 -6.83 -3.86 -26.71
N HIS A 113 -7.09 -3.55 -27.98
CA HIS A 113 -7.81 -4.46 -28.85
C HIS A 113 -7.25 -4.49 -30.28
N SER A 114 -7.30 -5.66 -30.92
CA SER A 114 -7.02 -5.76 -32.35
C SER A 114 -8.20 -5.22 -33.16
N LYS A 115 -7.96 -4.98 -34.46
CA LYS A 115 -8.94 -4.35 -35.35
C LYS A 115 -10.23 -5.17 -35.46
N GLU A 116 -10.13 -6.49 -35.51
CA GLU A 116 -11.27 -7.40 -35.68
C GLU A 116 -11.94 -7.77 -34.35
N ALA A 117 -11.32 -7.44 -33.21
CA ALA A 117 -11.76 -7.87 -31.89
C ALA A 117 -13.20 -7.44 -31.56
N THR A 118 -13.56 -6.21 -31.92
CA THR A 118 -14.89 -5.62 -31.62
C THR A 118 -16.05 -6.30 -32.34
N SER A 119 -15.76 -7.11 -33.37
CA SER A 119 -16.75 -7.93 -34.08
C SER A 119 -16.69 -9.42 -33.69
N ASP A 120 -15.75 -9.82 -32.84
CA ASP A 120 -15.60 -11.19 -32.33
C ASP A 120 -16.51 -11.41 -31.12
N ALA A 121 -17.61 -12.15 -31.34
CA ALA A 121 -18.65 -12.30 -30.34
C ALA A 121 -18.18 -13.08 -29.10
N VAL A 122 -17.33 -14.08 -29.29
CA VAL A 122 -16.83 -14.94 -28.21
C VAL A 122 -15.83 -14.17 -27.35
N ALA A 123 -14.84 -13.53 -27.97
CA ALA A 123 -13.85 -12.73 -27.25
C ALA A 123 -14.50 -11.55 -26.51
N SER A 124 -15.49 -10.91 -27.12
CA SER A 124 -16.25 -9.82 -26.49
C SER A 124 -17.06 -10.30 -25.29
N SER A 125 -17.70 -11.48 -25.40
CA SER A 125 -18.47 -12.07 -24.30
C SER A 125 -17.57 -12.45 -23.12
N GLU A 126 -16.41 -13.03 -23.40
CA GLU A 126 -15.43 -13.40 -22.38
C GLU A 126 -14.87 -12.16 -21.66
N LEU A 127 -14.48 -11.12 -22.40
CA LEU A 127 -14.05 -9.85 -21.82
C LEU A 127 -15.14 -9.22 -20.95
N LEU A 128 -16.41 -9.26 -21.40
CA LEU A 128 -17.53 -8.77 -20.60
C LEU A 128 -17.66 -9.52 -19.27
N ASN A 129 -17.58 -10.85 -19.30
CA ASN A 129 -17.62 -11.68 -18.10
C ASN A 129 -16.42 -11.41 -17.18
N PHE A 130 -15.23 -11.23 -17.74
CA PHE A 130 -14.04 -10.84 -16.99
C PHE A 130 -14.26 -9.51 -16.26
N LEU A 131 -14.71 -8.47 -16.96
CA LEU A 131 -15.01 -7.16 -16.37
C LEU A 131 -16.17 -7.24 -15.35
N ARG A 132 -17.07 -8.21 -15.48
CA ARG A 132 -18.11 -8.51 -14.47
C ARG A 132 -17.49 -9.09 -13.20
N ILE A 133 -16.61 -10.08 -13.32
CA ILE A 133 -15.92 -10.71 -12.18
C ILE A 133 -15.13 -9.69 -11.37
N LEU A 134 -14.45 -8.74 -12.02
CA LEU A 134 -13.70 -7.66 -11.33
C LEU A 134 -14.56 -6.81 -10.37
N ARG A 135 -15.89 -6.88 -10.51
CA ARG A 135 -16.86 -6.09 -9.76
C ARG A 135 -17.62 -6.90 -8.72
N GLU A 136 -17.50 -8.21 -8.75
CA GLU A 136 -18.18 -9.08 -7.82
C GLU A 136 -17.44 -9.07 -6.48
N GLU A 137 -18.12 -8.66 -5.41
CA GLU A 137 -17.56 -8.57 -4.05
C GLU A 137 -17.06 -9.93 -3.52
N ASN A 138 -17.54 -11.03 -4.11
CA ASN A 138 -17.09 -12.39 -3.81
C ASN A 138 -15.67 -12.66 -4.31
N TYR A 139 -15.24 -11.98 -5.38
CA TYR A 139 -13.90 -12.14 -5.95
C TYR A 139 -12.96 -11.06 -5.43
N PHE A 140 -13.40 -9.79 -5.37
CA PHE A 140 -12.56 -8.68 -4.95
C PHE A 140 -13.22 -7.85 -3.85
N MET A 141 -12.45 -7.55 -2.80
CA MET A 141 -12.90 -6.67 -1.71
C MET A 141 -13.06 -5.21 -2.17
N SER A 142 -12.37 -4.85 -3.24
CA SER A 142 -12.27 -3.52 -3.82
C SER A 142 -11.72 -3.64 -5.24
N HIS A 143 -12.07 -2.72 -6.14
CA HIS A 143 -11.44 -2.66 -7.47
C HIS A 143 -9.93 -2.38 -7.41
N PHE A 144 -9.44 -1.80 -6.31
CA PHE A 144 -8.01 -1.64 -6.06
C PHE A 144 -7.33 -2.98 -5.75
N SER A 145 -8.07 -4.00 -5.28
CA SER A 145 -7.53 -5.34 -5.09
C SER A 145 -7.15 -5.98 -6.43
N ALA A 146 -7.95 -5.75 -7.48
CA ALA A 146 -7.62 -6.18 -8.82
C ALA A 146 -6.34 -5.49 -9.32
N PHE A 147 -6.18 -4.18 -9.08
CA PHE A 147 -4.94 -3.48 -9.41
C PHE A 147 -3.72 -4.06 -8.69
N GLU A 148 -3.78 -4.24 -7.37
CA GLU A 148 -2.66 -4.79 -6.60
C GLU A 148 -2.26 -6.17 -7.12
N MET A 149 -3.25 -7.02 -7.41
CA MET A 149 -3.01 -8.35 -7.95
C MET A 149 -2.45 -8.30 -9.38
N TYR A 150 -2.91 -7.38 -10.23
CA TYR A 150 -2.33 -7.14 -11.55
C TYR A 150 -0.86 -6.74 -11.44
N TYR A 151 -0.55 -5.75 -10.59
CA TYR A 151 0.82 -5.31 -10.34
C TYR A 151 1.71 -6.48 -9.88
N ASN A 152 1.21 -7.32 -8.98
CA ASN A 152 1.97 -8.48 -8.51
C ASN A 152 2.24 -9.47 -9.65
N ALA A 153 1.28 -9.73 -10.52
CA ALA A 153 1.46 -10.62 -11.66
C ALA A 153 2.47 -10.08 -12.67
N ILE A 154 2.42 -8.79 -13.03
CA ILE A 154 3.40 -8.19 -13.96
C ILE A 154 4.82 -8.16 -13.37
N GLU A 155 4.95 -8.08 -12.04
CA GLU A 155 6.22 -8.27 -11.30
C GLU A 155 6.55 -9.75 -11.08
N GLN A 156 5.95 -10.65 -11.86
CA GLN A 156 6.23 -12.08 -11.94
C GLN A 156 5.90 -12.86 -10.66
N ASP A 157 4.92 -12.44 -9.86
CA ASP A 157 4.44 -13.22 -8.71
C ASP A 157 3.59 -14.42 -9.20
N PRO A 158 4.04 -15.67 -9.00
CA PRO A 158 3.35 -16.84 -9.55
C PRO A 158 1.97 -17.05 -8.93
N ILE A 159 1.77 -16.63 -7.67
CA ILE A 159 0.50 -16.76 -6.97
C ILE A 159 -0.53 -15.79 -7.56
N ALA A 160 -0.14 -14.54 -7.82
CA ALA A 160 -0.99 -13.56 -8.49
C ALA A 160 -1.32 -13.98 -9.94
N ALA A 161 -0.34 -14.47 -10.70
CA ALA A 161 -0.57 -15.00 -12.05
C ALA A 161 -1.57 -16.17 -12.03
N GLN A 162 -1.42 -17.10 -11.09
CA GLN A 162 -2.35 -18.21 -10.89
C GLN A 162 -3.77 -17.74 -10.55
N ASN A 163 -3.91 -16.69 -9.75
CA ASN A 163 -5.20 -16.11 -9.43
C ASN A 163 -5.85 -15.42 -10.65
N TRP A 164 -5.07 -14.77 -11.52
CA TRP A 164 -5.57 -14.28 -12.80
C TRP A 164 -6.01 -15.40 -13.74
N ALA A 165 -5.28 -16.52 -13.78
CA ALA A 165 -5.65 -17.67 -14.60
C ALA A 165 -7.00 -18.26 -14.17
N LYS A 166 -7.27 -18.32 -12.86
CA LYS A 166 -8.59 -18.68 -12.32
C LYS A 166 -9.69 -17.72 -12.76
N ILE A 167 -9.42 -16.40 -12.74
CA ILE A 167 -10.40 -15.39 -13.17
C ILE A 167 -10.71 -15.55 -14.66
N ARG A 168 -9.69 -15.79 -15.49
CA ARG A 168 -9.84 -16.03 -16.92
C ARG A 168 -10.67 -17.28 -17.20
N GLU A 169 -10.36 -18.40 -16.54
CA GLU A 169 -11.18 -19.63 -16.58
C GLU A 169 -12.63 -19.34 -16.15
N ALA A 170 -12.82 -18.64 -15.03
CA ALA A 170 -14.14 -18.28 -14.55
C ALA A 170 -14.90 -17.40 -15.55
N SER A 171 -14.22 -16.48 -16.24
CA SER A 171 -14.85 -15.61 -17.25
C SER A 171 -15.38 -16.37 -18.45
N ALA A 172 -14.70 -17.44 -18.89
CA ALA A 172 -15.15 -18.30 -19.97
C ALA A 172 -16.32 -19.21 -19.56
N ASN A 173 -16.36 -19.66 -18.29
CA ASN A 173 -17.41 -20.53 -17.76
C ASN A 173 -18.65 -19.77 -17.26
N MET A 174 -18.59 -18.44 -17.25
CA MET A 174 -19.61 -17.59 -16.67
C MET A 174 -20.76 -17.35 -17.67
N GLU A 175 -22.00 -17.61 -17.26
CA GLU A 175 -23.15 -17.31 -18.10
C GLU A 175 -23.38 -15.80 -18.25
N THR A 176 -23.52 -15.38 -19.50
CA THR A 176 -23.87 -14.00 -19.87
C THR A 176 -25.39 -13.87 -20.04
N ASN A 177 -25.95 -12.82 -19.42
CA ASN A 177 -27.38 -12.49 -19.52
C ASN A 177 -27.66 -11.47 -20.63
N VAL A 178 -26.63 -11.09 -21.40
CA VAL A 178 -26.76 -10.15 -22.50
C VAL A 178 -27.22 -10.93 -23.73
N ALA A 179 -28.39 -10.58 -24.26
CA ALA A 179 -29.05 -11.31 -25.34
C ALA A 179 -28.15 -11.52 -26.58
N GLU A 180 -27.29 -10.53 -26.89
CA GLU A 180 -26.34 -10.58 -28.00
C GLU A 180 -25.25 -11.66 -27.87
N PHE A 181 -25.02 -12.17 -26.66
CA PHE A 181 -24.04 -13.21 -26.36
C PHE A 181 -24.70 -14.54 -25.95
N SER A 182 -26.02 -14.66 -26.06
CA SER A 182 -26.78 -15.86 -25.65
C SER A 182 -26.91 -16.92 -26.74
N GLU A 183 -26.36 -16.68 -27.94
CA GLU A 183 -26.42 -17.64 -29.06
C GLU A 183 -25.70 -18.96 -28.69
N PRO A 184 -26.27 -20.15 -29.01
CA PRO A 184 -25.67 -21.43 -28.64
C PRO A 184 -24.22 -21.60 -29.12
N THR A 185 -23.91 -21.12 -30.32
CA THR A 185 -22.56 -21.15 -30.91
C THR A 185 -21.54 -20.39 -30.06
N ILE A 186 -21.92 -19.26 -29.48
CA ILE A 186 -21.06 -18.47 -28.58
C ILE A 186 -20.85 -19.24 -27.28
N LYS A 187 -21.90 -19.82 -26.70
CA LYS A 187 -21.83 -20.61 -25.46
C LYS A 187 -20.93 -21.84 -25.61
N ASP A 188 -21.04 -22.57 -26.70
CA ASP A 188 -20.22 -23.75 -26.97
C ASP A 188 -18.73 -23.38 -27.17
N ALA A 189 -18.47 -22.25 -27.84
CA ALA A 189 -17.11 -21.72 -28.00
C ALA A 189 -16.50 -21.28 -26.65
N LEU A 190 -17.27 -20.57 -25.80
CA LEU A 190 -16.83 -20.19 -24.46
C LEU A 190 -16.54 -21.41 -23.57
N LYS A 191 -17.37 -22.46 -23.65
CA LYS A 191 -17.11 -23.71 -22.94
C LYS A 191 -15.81 -24.38 -23.39
N THR A 192 -15.51 -24.34 -24.70
CA THR A 192 -14.26 -24.85 -25.25
C THR A 192 -13.07 -24.06 -24.71
N ARG A 193 -13.16 -22.72 -24.68
CA ARG A 193 -12.15 -21.86 -24.05
C ARG A 193 -11.97 -22.14 -22.57
N GLY A 194 -13.07 -22.37 -21.84
CA GLY A 194 -13.00 -22.75 -20.43
C GLY A 194 -12.15 -23.99 -20.19
N VAL A 195 -12.20 -24.99 -21.08
CA VAL A 195 -11.34 -26.19 -21.02
C VAL A 195 -9.88 -25.86 -21.32
N GLU A 196 -9.61 -24.98 -22.28
CA GLU A 196 -8.26 -24.52 -22.62
C GLU A 196 -7.63 -23.73 -21.45
N TRP A 197 -8.37 -22.77 -20.88
CA TRP A 197 -7.92 -22.00 -19.71
C TRP A 197 -7.77 -22.84 -18.46
N SER A 198 -8.56 -23.92 -18.30
CA SER A 198 -8.38 -24.84 -17.19
C SER A 198 -7.00 -25.52 -17.22
N LYS A 199 -6.55 -25.91 -18.43
CA LYS A 199 -5.21 -26.50 -18.62
C LYS A 199 -4.11 -25.49 -18.33
N GLU A 200 -4.22 -24.29 -18.89
CA GLU A 200 -3.23 -23.22 -18.68
C GLU A 200 -3.13 -22.84 -17.18
N LYS A 201 -4.26 -22.76 -16.48
CA LYS A 201 -4.31 -22.53 -15.03
C LYS A 201 -3.57 -23.61 -14.24
N ASP A 202 -3.60 -24.87 -14.67
CA ASP A 202 -2.88 -25.95 -13.97
C ASP A 202 -1.37 -25.76 -14.05
N ASP A 203 -0.85 -25.20 -15.15
CA ASP A 203 0.57 -24.83 -15.27
C ASP A 203 0.94 -23.73 -14.25
N TYR A 204 0.10 -22.69 -14.12
CA TYR A 204 0.29 -21.66 -13.09
C TYR A 204 0.16 -22.20 -11.66
N LEU A 205 -0.70 -23.20 -11.44
CA LEU A 205 -0.84 -23.86 -10.15
C LEU A 205 0.44 -24.58 -9.74
N GLU A 206 1.09 -25.30 -10.67
CA GLU A 206 2.36 -25.97 -10.38
C GLU A 206 3.44 -24.94 -9.97
N MET A 207 3.53 -23.83 -10.69
CA MET A 207 4.46 -22.75 -10.37
C MET A 207 4.20 -22.13 -9.00
N ALA A 208 2.94 -21.79 -8.70
CA ALA A 208 2.55 -21.27 -7.40
C ALA A 208 2.88 -22.26 -6.27
N GLN A 209 2.73 -23.56 -6.48
CA GLN A 209 3.10 -24.58 -5.50
C GLN A 209 4.61 -24.69 -5.28
N LYS A 210 5.42 -24.58 -6.35
CA LYS A 210 6.89 -24.55 -6.24
C LYS A 210 7.35 -23.33 -5.45
N GLU A 211 6.79 -22.16 -5.76
CA GLU A 211 7.10 -20.92 -5.04
C GLU A 211 6.71 -21.04 -3.56
N LEU A 212 5.50 -21.52 -3.23
CA LEU A 212 5.09 -21.73 -1.84
C LEU A 212 6.02 -22.69 -1.06
N LYS A 213 6.58 -23.71 -1.71
CA LYS A 213 7.57 -24.61 -1.09
C LYS A 213 8.88 -23.86 -0.83
N HIS A 214 9.32 -23.04 -1.77
CA HIS A 214 10.51 -22.20 -1.63
C HIS A 214 10.35 -21.18 -0.49
N GLN A 215 9.24 -20.44 -0.46
CA GLN A 215 8.92 -19.47 0.60
C GLN A 215 8.92 -20.12 1.99
N LYS A 216 8.38 -21.33 2.14
CA LYS A 216 8.40 -22.08 3.42
C LYS A 216 9.81 -22.38 3.90
N LYS A 217 10.75 -22.67 2.99
CA LYS A 217 12.15 -22.91 3.34
C LYS A 217 12.79 -21.63 3.88
N LEU A 218 12.60 -20.50 3.18
CA LEU A 218 13.12 -19.19 3.61
C LEU A 218 12.50 -18.74 4.94
N ASP A 219 11.20 -18.98 5.16
CA ASP A 219 10.52 -18.64 6.42
C ASP A 219 11.14 -19.40 7.60
N LEU A 220 11.52 -20.66 7.42
CA LEU A 220 12.20 -21.45 8.45
C LEU A 220 13.57 -20.87 8.82
N GLU A 221 14.34 -20.44 7.82
CA GLU A 221 15.64 -19.78 8.01
C GLU A 221 15.46 -18.45 8.77
N ARG A 222 14.47 -17.64 8.38
CA ARG A 222 14.15 -16.35 9.04
C ARG A 222 13.71 -16.54 10.49
N ARG A 223 12.89 -17.56 10.79
CA ARG A 223 12.43 -17.86 12.16
C ARG A 223 13.60 -18.11 13.13
N THR A 224 14.67 -18.72 12.66
CA THR A 224 15.88 -18.97 13.46
C THR A 224 16.55 -17.66 13.89
N VAL A 225 16.59 -16.66 13.00
CA VAL A 225 17.12 -15.32 13.31
C VAL A 225 16.25 -14.61 14.35
N ILE A 226 14.93 -14.70 14.19
CA ILE A 226 13.96 -14.06 15.09
C ILE A 226 14.04 -14.64 16.52
N ASP A 227 14.23 -15.95 16.66
CA ASP A 227 14.39 -16.60 17.96
C ASP A 227 15.57 -16.04 18.78
N ALA A 228 16.64 -15.60 18.10
CA ALA A 228 17.76 -14.92 18.74
C ALA A 228 17.42 -13.48 19.14
N LEU A 229 16.74 -12.73 18.26
CA LEU A 229 16.35 -11.33 18.49
C LEU A 229 15.32 -11.16 19.61
N ASP A 230 14.48 -12.16 19.86
CA ASP A 230 13.53 -12.17 20.98
C ASP A 230 14.21 -12.07 22.36
N LYS A 231 15.47 -12.50 22.44
CA LYS A 231 16.32 -12.52 23.64
C LYS A 231 17.33 -11.36 23.68
N ALA A 232 17.21 -10.39 22.77
CA ALA A 232 18.08 -9.22 22.76
C ALA A 232 17.97 -8.45 24.09
N ALA A 233 19.06 -7.76 24.47
CA ALA A 233 19.08 -6.93 25.66
C ALA A 233 18.01 -5.82 25.62
N GLU A 234 17.64 -5.30 26.79
CA GLU A 234 16.51 -4.36 26.94
C GLU A 234 16.68 -3.11 26.07
N ASP A 235 17.90 -2.61 25.91
CA ASP A 235 18.22 -1.45 25.09
C ASP A 235 17.98 -1.63 23.58
N HIS A 236 17.96 -2.88 23.11
CA HIS A 236 17.67 -3.32 21.74
C HIS A 236 16.24 -3.85 21.56
N GLN A 237 15.38 -3.70 22.57
CA GLN A 237 13.96 -4.03 22.47
C GLN A 237 13.21 -2.96 21.67
N PHE A 238 12.27 -3.38 20.81
CA PHE A 238 11.54 -2.52 19.87
C PHE A 238 10.96 -1.25 20.50
N LYS A 239 10.28 -1.37 21.66
CA LYS A 239 9.76 -0.22 22.41
C LYS A 239 10.87 0.79 22.73
N ASN A 240 12.01 0.33 23.22
CA ASN A 240 13.09 1.18 23.66
C ASN A 240 13.83 1.83 22.49
N LEU A 241 13.91 1.16 21.33
CA LEU A 241 14.40 1.78 20.10
C LEU A 241 13.49 2.95 19.67
N ILE A 242 12.16 2.77 19.67
CA ILE A 242 11.23 3.87 19.38
C ILE A 242 11.34 4.99 20.41
N ALA A 243 11.38 4.64 21.70
CA ALA A 243 11.44 5.60 22.79
C ALA A 243 12.71 6.48 22.75
N LYS A 244 13.82 5.93 22.25
CA LYS A 244 15.09 6.65 21.98
C LYS A 244 15.11 7.39 20.64
N ASN A 245 14.03 7.30 19.87
CA ASN A 245 13.95 7.84 18.51
C ASN A 245 15.00 7.21 17.55
N ASP A 246 15.41 5.97 17.81
CA ASP A 246 16.37 5.22 16.99
C ASP A 246 15.68 4.63 15.75
N ARG A 247 15.44 5.49 14.77
CA ARG A 247 14.75 5.16 13.51
C ARG A 247 15.49 4.09 12.70
N ILE A 248 16.83 4.10 12.72
CA ILE A 248 17.66 3.12 12.01
C ILE A 248 17.52 1.75 12.68
N GLY A 249 17.76 1.67 13.99
CA GLY A 249 17.65 0.40 14.73
C GLY A 249 16.24 -0.19 14.65
N VAL A 250 15.21 0.65 14.69
CA VAL A 250 13.83 0.24 14.43
C VAL A 250 13.65 -0.37 13.04
N SER A 251 14.13 0.32 11.98
CA SER A 251 14.00 -0.15 10.60
C SER A 251 14.74 -1.47 10.39
N GLU A 252 15.96 -1.59 10.91
CA GLU A 252 16.75 -2.83 10.86
C GLU A 252 16.06 -3.98 11.58
N LEU A 253 15.49 -3.73 12.77
CA LEU A 253 14.76 -4.74 13.51
C LEU A 253 13.49 -5.19 12.75
N LEU A 254 12.69 -4.25 12.26
CA LEU A 254 11.49 -4.56 11.47
C LEU A 254 11.82 -5.36 10.21
N LYS A 255 12.91 -5.04 9.51
CA LYS A 255 13.39 -5.82 8.36
C LYS A 255 13.65 -7.30 8.71
N LYS A 256 13.98 -7.64 9.95
CA LYS A 256 14.15 -9.05 10.36
C LYS A 256 12.83 -9.74 10.68
N TYR A 257 11.83 -9.01 11.17
CA TYR A 257 10.54 -9.56 11.58
C TYR A 257 9.49 -9.62 10.46
N LEU A 258 9.60 -8.77 9.44
CA LEU A 258 8.71 -8.81 8.29
C LEU A 258 8.93 -10.12 7.50
N PRO A 259 7.86 -10.86 7.16
CA PRO A 259 7.93 -12.09 6.39
C PRO A 259 8.09 -11.84 4.88
N TRP A 260 9.21 -11.22 4.48
CA TRP A 260 9.49 -10.81 3.10
C TRP A 260 9.28 -11.92 2.07
N GLU A 261 9.66 -13.14 2.42
CA GLU A 261 9.51 -14.32 1.59
C GLU A 261 8.05 -14.63 1.24
N GLN A 262 7.08 -14.22 2.07
CA GLN A 262 5.65 -14.46 1.86
C GLN A 262 4.90 -13.24 1.29
N MET A 263 5.61 -12.14 1.05
CA MET A 263 5.04 -10.89 0.55
C MET A 263 5.09 -10.87 -0.97
N ALA A 264 3.95 -10.52 -1.58
CA ALA A 264 3.90 -10.23 -3.00
C ALA A 264 4.67 -8.92 -3.30
N PRO A 265 5.12 -8.69 -4.55
CA PRO A 265 5.93 -7.53 -4.92
C PRO A 265 5.40 -6.16 -4.45
N PHE A 266 4.09 -5.93 -4.57
CA PHE A 266 3.44 -4.69 -4.13
C PHE A 266 3.58 -4.48 -2.62
N GLU A 267 3.32 -5.53 -1.82
CA GLU A 267 3.46 -5.48 -0.37
C GLU A 267 4.92 -5.26 0.05
N LYS A 268 5.88 -5.91 -0.62
CA LYS A 268 7.31 -5.68 -0.38
C LYS A 268 7.66 -4.21 -0.55
N ARG A 269 7.29 -3.63 -1.70
CA ARG A 269 7.61 -2.22 -2.00
C ARG A 269 6.88 -1.26 -1.06
N TYR A 270 5.67 -1.59 -0.60
CA TYR A 270 4.97 -0.84 0.45
C TYR A 270 5.78 -0.78 1.75
N TRP A 271 6.23 -1.93 2.27
CA TRP A 271 7.03 -1.98 3.49
C TRP A 271 8.42 -1.39 3.33
N GLU A 272 9.08 -1.59 2.19
CA GLU A 272 10.38 -0.96 1.89
C GLU A 272 10.28 0.56 1.88
N THR A 273 9.24 1.11 1.24
CA THR A 273 8.98 2.56 1.22
C THR A 273 8.74 3.09 2.63
N TYR A 274 7.94 2.41 3.44
CA TYR A 274 7.72 2.75 4.84
C TYR A 274 9.04 2.75 5.63
N LEU A 275 9.81 1.66 5.55
CA LEU A 275 11.05 1.48 6.29
C LEU A 275 12.16 2.46 5.89
N ASP A 276 12.23 2.83 4.62
CA ASP A 276 13.14 3.88 4.15
C ASP A 276 12.70 5.26 4.66
N THR A 277 11.40 5.56 4.55
CA THR A 277 10.86 6.86 4.95
C THR A 277 11.00 7.11 6.45
N ILE A 278 10.83 6.08 7.30
CA ILE A 278 11.05 6.27 8.74
C ILE A 278 12.52 6.53 9.08
N VAL A 279 13.48 6.04 8.28
CA VAL A 279 14.92 6.29 8.47
C VAL A 279 15.30 7.68 7.94
N HIS A 280 14.68 8.10 6.84
CA HIS A 280 14.96 9.35 6.15
C HIS A 280 13.72 10.27 6.12
N PRO A 281 13.19 10.70 7.28
CA PRO A 281 12.00 11.53 7.31
C PRO A 281 12.30 12.92 6.73
N LEU A 282 11.29 13.55 6.14
CA LEU A 282 11.41 14.92 5.66
C LEU A 282 11.74 15.89 6.82
N PRO A 283 12.45 17.00 6.52
CA PRO A 283 12.63 18.10 7.47
C PRO A 283 11.29 18.60 8.02
N MET A 284 11.30 19.07 9.27
CA MET A 284 10.08 19.47 9.99
C MET A 284 9.21 20.48 9.22
N ASP A 285 9.82 21.43 8.50
CA ASP A 285 9.11 22.45 7.72
C ASP A 285 8.46 21.95 6.42
N GLN A 286 8.66 20.67 6.09
CA GLN A 286 8.05 19.97 4.97
C GLN A 286 7.02 18.92 5.40
N ARG A 287 6.79 18.79 6.71
CA ARG A 287 5.82 17.84 7.29
C ARG A 287 4.40 18.40 7.27
N VAL A 288 3.43 17.52 7.55
CA VAL A 288 2.01 17.86 7.68
C VAL A 288 1.52 17.63 9.12
N PHE A 289 0.63 18.50 9.57
CA PHE A 289 0.02 18.51 10.89
C PHE A 289 -1.31 17.77 10.88
N ILE A 290 -1.44 16.76 11.74
CA ILE A 290 -2.62 15.89 11.77
C ILE A 290 -2.94 15.42 13.19
N TYR A 291 -4.19 15.06 13.43
CA TYR A 291 -4.69 14.68 14.76
C TYR A 291 -5.01 13.18 14.86
N ARG A 292 -4.95 12.67 16.10
CA ARG A 292 -5.45 11.35 16.47
C ARG A 292 -6.17 11.42 17.82
N GLY A 293 -7.36 10.83 17.87
CA GLY A 293 -8.06 10.54 19.13
C GLY A 293 -7.42 9.35 19.84
N ILE A 294 -7.21 9.46 21.16
CA ILE A 294 -6.57 8.42 21.97
C ILE A 294 -7.57 7.90 22.98
N ASN A 295 -8.11 6.69 22.75
CA ASN A 295 -9.03 6.06 23.70
C ASN A 295 -8.37 4.88 24.40
N ASP A 296 -8.29 3.73 23.71
CA ASP A 296 -7.71 2.49 24.21
C ASP A 296 -6.22 2.32 23.87
N ASP A 297 -5.61 3.33 23.23
CA ASP A 297 -4.19 3.25 22.88
C ASP A 297 -3.32 3.34 24.13
N PHE A 298 -2.27 2.52 24.13
CA PHE A 298 -1.21 2.65 25.12
C PHE A 298 -0.29 3.81 24.72
N ILE A 299 -0.13 4.76 25.65
CA ILE A 299 0.80 5.89 25.53
C ILE A 299 2.07 5.54 26.30
N TYR A 300 3.21 5.65 25.62
CA TYR A 300 4.53 5.32 26.16
C TYR A 300 5.42 6.56 26.26
N SER A 301 6.31 6.58 27.24
CA SER A 301 7.26 7.69 27.46
C SER A 301 8.50 7.57 26.59
N ALA A 302 9.01 8.70 26.10
CA ALA A 302 10.29 8.76 25.40
C ALA A 302 11.51 8.65 26.36
N TYR A 303 12.70 8.61 25.78
CA TYR A 303 13.96 8.73 26.52
C TYR A 303 14.53 10.14 26.39
N LYS A 304 15.05 10.67 27.51
CA LYS A 304 15.73 11.97 27.57
C LYS A 304 16.95 11.84 28.46
N GLY A 305 18.12 12.21 27.97
CA GLY A 305 19.37 12.05 28.71
C GLY A 305 19.69 10.58 29.06
N GLY A 306 19.32 9.63 28.20
CA GLY A 306 19.59 8.21 28.39
C GLY A 306 18.66 7.47 29.37
N LYS A 307 17.60 8.11 29.86
CA LYS A 307 16.60 7.48 30.74
C LYS A 307 15.18 7.71 30.23
N GLU A 308 14.29 6.74 30.45
CA GLU A 308 12.86 6.89 30.21
C GLU A 308 12.31 7.98 31.14
N ILE A 309 11.57 8.94 30.57
CA ILE A 309 10.96 10.02 31.35
C ILE A 309 9.68 9.55 32.04
N GLU A 310 9.37 10.16 33.17
CA GLU A 310 8.15 9.87 33.94
C GLU A 310 6.91 10.20 33.09
N LYS A 311 5.86 9.38 33.18
CA LYS A 311 4.73 9.37 32.23
C LYS A 311 3.96 10.69 32.23
N GLU A 312 3.67 11.26 33.40
CA GLU A 312 2.95 12.53 33.48
C GLU A 312 3.78 13.66 32.86
N THR A 313 5.08 13.67 33.12
CA THR A 313 6.03 14.60 32.49
C THR A 313 6.08 14.43 30.97
N ALA A 314 6.15 13.18 30.49
CA ALA A 314 6.13 12.85 29.07
C ALA A 314 4.89 13.43 28.37
N GLN A 315 3.72 13.22 28.98
CA GLN A 315 2.45 13.67 28.45
C GLN A 315 2.32 15.20 28.44
N LYS A 316 2.85 15.89 29.46
CA LYS A 316 2.89 17.36 29.51
C LYS A 316 3.81 17.95 28.43
N GLU A 317 4.96 17.33 28.18
CA GLU A 317 5.95 17.82 27.22
C GLU A 317 5.69 17.33 25.78
N GLY A 318 4.74 16.41 25.59
CA GLY A 318 4.52 15.75 24.30
C GLY A 318 5.67 14.84 23.89
N ASP A 319 6.50 14.40 24.85
CA ASP A 319 7.61 13.46 24.66
C ASP A 319 7.09 12.01 24.83
N VAL A 320 6.05 11.68 24.07
CA VAL A 320 5.37 10.38 24.10
C VAL A 320 5.36 9.73 22.72
N PHE A 321 5.07 8.44 22.67
CA PHE A 321 4.82 7.75 21.42
C PHE A 321 3.70 6.72 21.55
N VAL A 322 3.17 6.30 20.41
CA VAL A 322 2.10 5.31 20.30
C VAL A 322 2.45 4.26 19.26
N MET A 323 1.93 3.06 19.48
CA MET A 323 2.11 1.91 18.59
C MET A 323 0.75 1.29 18.29
N SER A 324 0.62 0.71 17.10
CA SER A 324 -0.57 -0.03 16.67
C SER A 324 -0.91 -1.15 17.65
N THR A 325 -2.20 -1.44 17.76
CA THR A 325 -2.76 -2.42 18.70
C THR A 325 -2.25 -3.84 18.46
N ILE A 326 -1.89 -4.18 17.22
CA ILE A 326 -1.31 -5.49 16.89
C ILE A 326 0.08 -5.72 17.51
N ILE A 327 0.79 -4.65 17.85
CA ILE A 327 2.07 -4.71 18.57
C ILE A 327 1.81 -4.68 20.08
N THR A 328 0.86 -3.88 20.56
CA THR A 328 0.71 -3.60 22.00
C THR A 328 -0.12 -4.65 22.75
N LYS A 329 -1.08 -5.33 22.10
CA LYS A 329 -1.98 -6.29 22.76
C LYS A 329 -1.31 -7.62 23.14
N ASN A 330 -0.24 -8.03 22.44
CA ASN A 330 0.40 -9.33 22.67
C ASN A 330 1.30 -9.31 23.91
N GLN A 331 1.43 -10.46 24.58
CA GLN A 331 2.30 -10.65 25.75
C GLN A 331 3.73 -11.06 25.35
N GLY A 332 4.69 -10.80 26.24
CA GLY A 332 6.12 -11.11 26.04
C GLY A 332 7.01 -9.89 25.80
N THR A 333 8.28 -10.14 25.46
CA THR A 333 9.27 -9.11 25.12
C THR A 333 8.80 -8.30 23.90
N TRP A 334 9.25 -7.05 23.78
CA TRP A 334 8.80 -6.17 22.70
C TRP A 334 9.19 -6.69 21.32
N ASN A 335 10.34 -7.34 21.21
CA ASN A 335 10.77 -8.01 19.98
C ASN A 335 9.86 -9.21 19.66
N ARG A 336 9.53 -10.05 20.65
CA ARG A 336 8.60 -11.17 20.45
C ARG A 336 7.23 -10.73 19.96
N ARG A 337 6.74 -9.57 20.41
CA ARG A 337 5.45 -9.02 19.95
C ARG A 337 5.45 -8.71 18.45
N LEU A 338 6.59 -8.40 17.84
CA LEU A 338 6.73 -8.19 16.40
C LEU A 338 6.45 -9.45 15.57
N ARG A 339 6.46 -10.65 16.16
CA ARG A 339 5.97 -11.87 15.46
C ARG A 339 4.52 -11.75 15.03
N SER A 340 3.76 -10.82 15.62
CA SER A 340 2.42 -10.51 15.14
C SER A 340 2.41 -10.06 13.69
N LEU A 341 3.50 -9.45 13.17
CA LEU A 341 3.74 -9.10 11.75
C LEU A 341 3.74 -10.32 10.85
N THR A 342 4.34 -11.42 11.29
CA THR A 342 4.27 -12.68 10.57
C THR A 342 2.85 -13.26 10.64
N ALA A 343 2.23 -13.23 11.82
CA ALA A 343 0.88 -13.76 11.99
C ALA A 343 -0.19 -12.97 11.21
N MET A 344 0.06 -11.71 10.81
CA MET A 344 -0.87 -10.90 10.00
C MET A 344 -1.18 -11.57 8.66
N ASN A 345 -0.18 -12.22 8.07
CA ASN A 345 -0.30 -12.91 6.78
C ASN A 345 -1.19 -14.15 6.84
N GLU A 346 -1.34 -14.73 8.03
CA GLU A 346 -2.11 -15.95 8.28
C GLU A 346 -3.49 -15.65 8.90
N LYS A 347 -3.69 -14.45 9.45
CA LYS A 347 -4.87 -14.06 10.22
C LYS A 347 -5.81 -13.13 9.45
N PHE A 348 -7.00 -12.94 10.01
CA PHE A 348 -8.11 -12.11 9.53
C PHE A 348 -7.75 -10.70 9.01
N ILE A 349 -6.61 -10.11 9.36
CA ILE A 349 -6.23 -8.79 8.84
C ILE A 349 -5.66 -8.87 7.41
N GLY A 350 -4.88 -9.91 7.11
CA GLY A 350 -4.33 -10.19 5.77
C GLY A 350 -5.11 -11.25 4.98
N THR A 351 -6.13 -11.86 5.60
CA THR A 351 -7.10 -12.75 4.96
C THR A 351 -8.51 -12.21 5.15
N ASN A 352 -9.52 -12.81 4.55
CA ASN A 352 -10.90 -12.36 4.73
C ASN A 352 -11.81 -13.55 5.02
N GLU A 353 -12.18 -13.72 6.30
CA GLU A 353 -13.17 -14.73 6.69
C GLU A 353 -14.60 -14.32 6.31
N ILE A 354 -14.85 -13.03 6.03
CA ILE A 354 -16.22 -12.47 5.87
C ILE A 354 -16.66 -12.38 4.40
N LEU A 355 -15.85 -11.86 3.48
CA LEU A 355 -16.24 -11.74 2.05
C LEU A 355 -15.78 -12.93 1.19
N LYS A 356 -15.16 -13.95 1.78
CA LYS A 356 -14.72 -15.21 1.13
C LYS A 356 -13.84 -15.07 -0.13
N SER A 357 -13.39 -13.87 -0.48
CA SER A 357 -12.44 -13.67 -1.58
C SER A 357 -11.18 -14.49 -1.35
N GLU A 358 -10.94 -15.45 -2.25
CA GLU A 358 -9.76 -16.31 -2.22
C GLU A 358 -8.48 -15.54 -2.63
N PHE A 359 -8.61 -14.36 -3.23
CA PHE A 359 -7.49 -13.57 -3.78
C PHE A 359 -6.85 -12.60 -2.78
N THR A 360 -7.34 -12.57 -1.54
CA THR A 360 -6.87 -11.63 -0.51
C THR A 360 -5.36 -11.66 -0.27
N LYS A 361 -4.73 -12.82 -0.42
CA LYS A 361 -3.27 -12.94 -0.26
C LYS A 361 -2.46 -12.28 -1.36
N SER A 362 -3.02 -12.17 -2.57
CA SER A 362 -2.39 -11.49 -3.73
C SER A 362 -2.77 -10.01 -3.83
N ALA A 363 -3.63 -9.53 -2.92
CA ALA A 363 -4.01 -8.13 -2.79
C ALA A 363 -4.00 -7.71 -1.30
N ARG A 364 -2.91 -8.04 -0.60
CA ARG A 364 -2.85 -8.03 0.86
C ARG A 364 -2.87 -6.62 1.43
N VAL A 365 -2.22 -5.64 0.79
CA VAL A 365 -2.22 -4.26 1.30
C VAL A 365 -3.63 -3.68 1.26
N ILE A 366 -4.32 -3.83 0.13
CA ILE A 366 -5.72 -3.40 0.02
C ILE A 366 -6.62 -4.18 1.00
N THR A 367 -6.39 -5.49 1.18
CA THR A 367 -7.10 -6.31 2.18
C THR A 367 -6.93 -5.76 3.59
N MET A 368 -5.70 -5.39 3.98
CA MET A 368 -5.42 -4.81 5.29
C MET A 368 -6.15 -3.48 5.50
N PHE A 369 -6.26 -2.64 4.47
CA PHE A 369 -7.02 -1.37 4.53
C PHE A 369 -8.51 -1.62 4.72
N VAL A 370 -9.10 -2.51 3.93
CA VAL A 370 -10.53 -2.86 4.04
C VAL A 370 -10.85 -3.48 5.40
N ASN A 371 -9.98 -4.35 5.90
CA ASN A 371 -10.17 -4.97 7.20
C ASN A 371 -9.93 -3.98 8.35
N HIS A 372 -9.00 -3.04 8.21
CA HIS A 372 -8.81 -1.95 9.17
C HIS A 372 -10.09 -1.13 9.36
N SER A 373 -10.76 -0.75 8.26
CA SER A 373 -12.03 0.00 8.33
C SER A 373 -13.15 -0.74 9.05
N LYS A 374 -13.08 -2.07 9.15
CA LYS A 374 -14.06 -2.90 9.87
C LYS A 374 -13.63 -3.16 11.32
N ASN A 375 -12.34 -3.41 11.53
CA ASN A 375 -11.77 -3.74 12.83
C ASN A 375 -10.36 -3.10 12.99
N PRO A 376 -10.29 -1.82 13.40
CA PRO A 376 -9.02 -1.11 13.50
C PRO A 376 -8.11 -1.68 14.60
N GLN A 377 -8.68 -2.34 15.62
CA GLN A 377 -7.93 -2.87 16.76
C GLN A 377 -7.13 -4.15 16.47
N GLY A 378 -7.28 -4.75 15.30
CA GLY A 378 -6.52 -5.91 14.83
C GLY A 378 -5.52 -5.57 13.73
N SER A 379 -5.36 -4.28 13.41
CA SER A 379 -4.61 -3.83 12.25
C SER A 379 -3.19 -3.37 12.59
N PRO A 380 -2.28 -3.34 11.60
CA PRO A 380 -0.96 -2.73 11.74
C PRO A 380 -0.98 -1.21 11.64
N PHE A 381 -2.14 -0.55 11.66
CA PHE A 381 -2.22 0.89 11.39
C PHE A 381 -2.64 1.70 12.62
N LEU A 382 -2.11 2.91 12.66
CA LEU A 382 -2.61 4.01 13.46
C LEU A 382 -3.43 4.93 12.54
N SER A 383 -4.71 5.12 12.86
CA SER A 383 -5.62 6.09 12.25
C SER A 383 -5.39 7.54 12.68
N PHE A 384 -5.44 8.46 11.71
CA PHE A 384 -5.33 9.89 11.90
C PHE A 384 -6.39 10.61 11.08
N THR A 385 -6.68 11.85 11.43
CA THR A 385 -7.60 12.71 10.68
C THR A 385 -7.15 14.16 10.75
N PRO A 386 -7.28 14.93 9.65
CA PRO A 386 -7.04 16.38 9.67
C PRO A 386 -8.15 17.13 10.41
N LYS A 387 -9.29 16.49 10.68
CA LYS A 387 -10.45 17.12 11.33
C LYS A 387 -10.34 16.97 12.85
N PHE A 388 -10.02 18.06 13.54
CA PHE A 388 -9.92 18.08 15.00
C PHE A 388 -11.16 17.49 15.70
N GLY A 389 -12.36 17.90 15.29
CA GLY A 389 -13.61 17.40 15.88
C GLY A 389 -13.81 15.89 15.75
N VAL A 390 -13.34 15.28 14.65
CA VAL A 390 -13.38 13.81 14.47
C VAL A 390 -12.43 13.15 15.47
N ALA A 391 -11.17 13.62 15.55
CA ALA A 391 -10.22 13.10 16.52
C ALA A 391 -10.72 13.26 17.97
N GLN A 392 -11.43 14.35 18.28
CA GLN A 392 -12.03 14.58 19.59
C GLN A 392 -13.15 13.59 19.91
N ILE A 393 -14.02 13.27 18.95
CA ILE A 393 -15.08 12.27 19.12
C ILE A 393 -14.48 10.89 19.45
N PHE A 394 -13.43 10.49 18.73
CA PHE A 394 -12.79 9.19 18.95
C PHE A 394 -11.95 9.13 20.23
N GLY A 395 -11.28 10.22 20.59
CA GLY A 395 -10.40 10.26 21.75
C GLY A 395 -11.08 10.64 23.07
N GLY A 396 -12.22 11.33 23.00
CA GLY A 396 -12.97 11.84 24.14
C GLY A 396 -12.10 12.74 25.04
N GLN A 397 -11.51 12.13 26.07
CA GLN A 397 -10.68 12.81 27.07
C GLN A 397 -9.22 12.98 26.67
N LYS A 398 -8.73 12.23 25.67
CA LYS A 398 -7.32 12.29 25.25
C LYS A 398 -7.15 12.39 23.76
N MET A 399 -6.20 13.21 23.34
CA MET A 399 -5.90 13.48 21.95
C MET A 399 -4.41 13.73 21.76
N SER A 400 -3.95 13.52 20.53
CA SER A 400 -2.56 13.79 20.14
C SER A 400 -2.53 14.49 18.78
N ALA A 401 -1.54 15.35 18.59
CA ALA A 401 -1.26 16.05 17.34
C ALA A 401 0.16 15.73 16.90
N TYR A 402 0.34 15.61 15.59
CA TYR A 402 1.55 15.09 15.01
C TYR A 402 2.00 15.96 13.85
N ALA A 403 3.32 16.07 13.68
CA ALA A 403 3.94 16.58 12.46
C ALA A 403 4.61 15.41 11.75
N LEU A 404 3.91 14.85 10.76
CA LEU A 404 4.30 13.62 10.06
C LEU A 404 4.83 13.91 8.67
N ASP A 405 5.74 13.06 8.23
CA ASP A 405 6.11 12.98 6.82
C ASP A 405 4.87 12.55 6.00
N PRO A 406 4.38 13.36 5.04
CA PRO A 406 3.21 13.02 4.25
C PRO A 406 3.37 11.70 3.48
N ARG A 407 4.60 11.26 3.19
CA ARG A 407 4.89 9.98 2.51
C ARG A 407 4.53 8.76 3.36
N LEU A 408 4.42 8.91 4.68
CA LEU A 408 4.00 7.86 5.60
C LEU A 408 2.48 7.74 5.76
N LEU A 409 1.72 8.72 5.27
CA LEU A 409 0.27 8.80 5.45
C LEU A 409 -0.46 8.24 4.24
N SER A 410 -1.18 7.14 4.44
CA SER A 410 -2.01 6.53 3.41
C SER A 410 -3.49 6.85 3.64
N PHE A 411 -4.17 7.51 2.72
CA PHE A 411 -5.61 7.74 2.85
C PHE A 411 -6.39 6.41 2.88
N ASN A 412 -7.26 6.23 3.87
CA ASN A 412 -8.09 5.02 3.96
C ASN A 412 -9.30 5.09 3.03
N PHE A 413 -9.05 4.83 1.75
CA PHE A 413 -10.08 4.74 0.71
C PHE A 413 -11.11 3.62 0.97
N ALA A 414 -10.77 2.62 1.78
CA ALA A 414 -11.63 1.48 2.06
C ALA A 414 -12.69 1.78 3.13
N SER A 415 -12.54 2.89 3.87
CA SER A 415 -13.51 3.29 4.89
C SER A 415 -14.86 3.63 4.26
N LYS A 416 -15.94 3.17 4.91
CA LYS A 416 -17.33 3.53 4.55
C LYS A 416 -17.76 4.85 5.22
N TYR A 417 -16.95 5.38 6.12
CA TYR A 417 -17.28 6.51 6.98
C TYR A 417 -16.75 7.82 6.39
N LYS A 418 -17.52 8.40 5.45
CA LYS A 418 -17.10 9.58 4.67
C LYS A 418 -16.61 10.77 5.50
N ASN A 419 -17.18 10.94 6.69
CA ASN A 419 -16.90 12.10 7.53
C ASN A 419 -15.58 11.99 8.30
N GLU A 420 -15.04 10.78 8.47
CA GLU A 420 -13.84 10.54 9.29
C GLU A 420 -12.58 11.10 8.64
N VAL A 421 -12.47 11.02 7.31
CA VAL A 421 -11.28 11.43 6.54
C VAL A 421 -10.03 10.79 7.18
N GLU A 422 -10.00 9.47 7.13
CA GLU A 422 -9.00 8.68 7.83
C GLU A 422 -7.72 8.53 7.00
N PHE A 423 -6.58 8.76 7.64
CA PHE A 423 -5.25 8.45 7.13
C PHE A 423 -4.59 7.41 8.03
N LEU A 424 -3.90 6.44 7.43
CA LEU A 424 -3.25 5.33 8.10
C LEU A 424 -1.73 5.53 8.11
N LEU A 425 -1.14 5.40 9.28
CA LEU A 425 0.30 5.31 9.50
C LEU A 425 0.64 3.87 9.94
N PRO A 426 1.60 3.18 9.30
CA PRO A 426 1.99 1.85 9.74
C PRO A 426 2.72 1.86 11.09
N LEU A 427 2.35 0.89 11.93
CA LEU A 427 3.00 0.38 13.14
C LEU A 427 3.16 1.36 14.30
N MET A 428 3.73 2.54 14.12
CA MET A 428 4.00 3.50 15.20
C MET A 428 4.22 4.93 14.68
N ALA A 429 4.09 5.88 15.62
CA ALA A 429 4.63 7.22 15.50
C ALA A 429 5.79 7.38 16.49
N PHE A 430 6.85 8.09 16.12
CA PHE A 430 8.00 8.31 17.01
C PHE A 430 7.78 9.50 17.96
N PRO A 431 8.54 9.61 19.07
CA PRO A 431 8.44 10.77 19.96
C PRO A 431 8.63 12.12 19.28
N GLU A 432 9.51 12.22 18.29
CA GLU A 432 9.71 13.47 17.54
C GLU A 432 8.51 13.86 16.66
N ASP A 433 7.69 12.87 16.29
CA ASP A 433 6.52 13.08 15.43
C ASP A 433 5.35 13.64 16.24
N VAL A 434 5.32 13.42 17.56
CA VAL A 434 4.32 13.97 18.46
C VAL A 434 4.66 15.41 18.81
N VAL A 435 3.76 16.32 18.46
CA VAL A 435 3.96 17.77 18.65
C VAL A 435 2.99 18.39 19.64
N GLY A 436 1.97 17.65 20.04
CA GLY A 436 1.07 18.02 21.13
C GLY A 436 0.37 16.80 21.69
N PHE A 437 0.08 16.84 22.99
CA PHE A 437 -0.72 15.84 23.68
C PHE A 437 -1.70 16.52 24.62
N TYR A 438 -2.96 16.11 24.58
CA TYR A 438 -4.02 16.57 25.45
C TYR A 438 -4.58 15.40 26.25
N ASP A 439 -4.75 15.62 27.55
CA ASP A 439 -5.46 14.74 28.48
C ASP A 439 -6.22 15.64 29.45
N SER A 440 -7.54 15.48 29.54
CA SER A 440 -8.40 16.30 30.38
C SER A 440 -8.03 16.26 31.87
N LYS A 441 -7.34 15.20 32.33
CA LYS A 441 -6.87 15.08 33.71
C LYS A 441 -5.62 15.92 33.98
N ILE A 442 -4.82 16.17 32.95
CA ILE A 442 -3.56 16.93 33.03
C ILE A 442 -3.82 18.40 32.69
N HIS A 443 -4.66 18.65 31.70
CA HIS A 443 -4.91 19.98 31.13
C HIS A 443 -6.24 20.57 31.62
N VAL A 444 -6.45 20.56 32.95
CA VAL A 444 -7.69 21.01 33.58
C VAL A 444 -7.97 22.48 33.25
N GLY A 445 -9.22 22.80 32.89
CA GLY A 445 -9.68 24.17 32.65
C GLY A 445 -9.37 24.74 31.25
N LYS A 446 -8.77 23.95 30.35
CA LYS A 446 -8.60 24.32 28.94
C LYS A 446 -9.89 24.03 28.17
N THR A 447 -10.43 25.04 27.48
CA THR A 447 -11.70 24.94 26.74
C THR A 447 -11.47 24.79 25.23
N ASN A 448 -10.38 25.33 24.69
CA ASN A 448 -10.02 25.20 23.28
C ASN A 448 -8.83 24.24 23.09
N ASN A 449 -9.14 22.96 22.99
CA ASN A 449 -8.15 21.89 22.87
C ASN A 449 -7.37 21.97 21.55
N GLU A 450 -7.98 22.43 20.45
CA GLU A 450 -7.28 22.54 19.17
C GLU A 450 -6.18 23.61 19.22
N GLU A 451 -6.51 24.77 19.78
CA GLU A 451 -5.58 25.89 19.95
C GLU A 451 -4.45 25.55 20.91
N LEU A 452 -4.73 24.81 21.98
CA LEU A 452 -3.71 24.27 22.88
C LEU A 452 -2.71 23.38 22.13
N MET A 453 -3.18 22.45 21.30
CA MET A 453 -2.28 21.53 20.58
C MET A 453 -1.40 22.28 19.57
N LYS A 454 -1.96 23.30 18.92
CA LYS A 454 -1.22 24.21 18.04
C LYS A 454 -0.20 25.05 18.82
N SER A 455 -0.55 25.54 20.01
CA SER A 455 0.37 26.32 20.84
C SER A 455 1.54 25.46 21.35
N LEU A 456 1.27 24.23 21.81
CA LEU A 456 2.31 23.27 22.21
C LEU A 456 3.29 22.98 21.07
N PHE A 457 2.78 22.78 19.85
CA PHE A 457 3.65 22.58 18.69
C PHE A 457 4.52 23.81 18.41
N LYS A 458 3.92 25.00 18.39
CA LYS A 458 4.65 26.27 18.18
C LYS A 458 5.72 26.48 19.25
N GLU A 459 5.40 26.27 20.53
CA GLU A 459 6.35 26.37 21.64
C GLU A 459 7.52 25.38 21.49
N LYS A 460 7.23 24.13 21.08
CA LYS A 460 8.26 23.11 20.80
C LYS A 460 9.21 23.56 19.69
N LEU A 461 8.70 24.15 18.62
CA LEU A 461 9.50 24.68 17.51
C LEU A 461 10.32 25.90 17.91
N ILE A 462 9.74 26.84 18.66
CA ILE A 462 10.43 28.03 19.17
C ILE A 462 11.58 27.61 20.09
N LYS A 463 11.35 26.66 20.99
CA LYS A 463 12.40 26.13 21.87
C LYS A 463 13.55 25.47 21.09
N ALA A 464 13.25 24.79 19.99
CA ALA A 464 14.24 24.09 19.18
C ALA A 464 15.00 24.99 18.19
N HIS A 465 14.39 26.07 17.70
CA HIS A 465 14.89 26.85 16.56
C HIS A 465 14.96 28.36 16.79
N GLY A 466 14.50 28.86 17.94
CA GLY A 466 14.32 30.28 18.25
C GLY A 466 13.00 30.84 17.71
N ASP A 467 12.57 31.99 18.25
CA ASP A 467 11.24 32.58 18.01
C ASP A 467 10.89 32.73 16.52
N GLN A 468 11.76 33.40 15.75
CA GLN A 468 11.49 33.73 14.34
C GLN A 468 11.42 32.47 13.46
N LYS A 469 12.43 31.60 13.56
CA LYS A 469 12.52 30.39 12.74
C LYS A 469 11.48 29.36 13.17
N GLY A 470 11.20 29.23 14.46
CA GLY A 470 10.16 28.36 15.00
C GLY A 470 8.77 28.75 14.47
N GLU A 471 8.44 30.04 14.45
CA GLU A 471 7.19 30.54 13.88
C GLU A 471 7.11 30.28 12.37
N GLU A 472 8.19 30.53 11.62
CA GLU A 472 8.23 30.27 10.18
C GLU A 472 7.96 28.80 9.85
N ILE A 473 8.61 27.88 10.58
CA ILE A 473 8.41 26.44 10.42
C ILE A 473 6.96 26.06 10.75
N PHE A 474 6.40 26.60 11.84
CA PHE A 474 5.02 26.33 12.24
C PHE A 474 4.02 26.72 11.15
N GLN A 475 4.15 27.94 10.60
CA GLN A 475 3.28 28.42 9.53
C GLN A 475 3.43 27.61 8.24
N LYS A 476 4.67 27.23 7.88
CA LYS A 476 4.93 26.33 6.73
C LYS A 476 4.23 25.00 6.89
N VAL A 477 4.34 24.37 8.06
CA VAL A 477 3.67 23.08 8.34
C VAL A 477 2.15 23.22 8.23
N LEU A 478 1.54 24.26 8.82
CA LEU A 478 0.09 24.47 8.70
C LEU A 478 -0.35 24.68 7.25
N LYS A 479 0.42 25.44 6.47
CA LYS A 479 0.19 25.62 5.03
C LYS A 479 0.28 24.30 4.28
N ASN A 480 1.36 23.53 4.48
CA ASN A 480 1.55 22.23 3.84
C ASN A 480 0.41 21.27 4.19
N SER A 481 -0.06 21.30 5.44
CA SER A 481 -1.19 20.49 5.91
C SER A 481 -2.45 20.83 5.13
N LYS A 482 -2.78 22.12 5.04
CA LYS A 482 -3.92 22.59 4.26
C LYS A 482 -3.80 22.16 2.80
N ASP A 483 -2.68 22.46 2.15
CA ASP A 483 -2.46 22.15 0.73
C ASP A 483 -2.57 20.63 0.47
N TYR A 484 -1.98 19.82 1.35
CA TYR A 484 -1.98 18.36 1.25
C TYR A 484 -3.39 17.78 1.45
N PHE A 485 -4.08 18.14 2.54
CA PHE A 485 -5.40 17.58 2.85
C PHE A 485 -6.50 18.17 1.97
N ASP A 486 -6.44 19.45 1.59
CA ASP A 486 -7.38 20.04 0.63
C ASP A 486 -7.18 19.40 -0.75
N SER A 487 -5.94 19.15 -1.19
CA SER A 487 -5.72 18.40 -2.44
C SER A 487 -6.26 16.99 -2.34
N ALA A 488 -6.03 16.27 -1.23
CA ALA A 488 -6.59 14.94 -1.03
C ALA A 488 -8.13 15.00 -1.09
N LEU A 489 -8.75 15.88 -0.30
CA LEU A 489 -10.20 15.98 -0.13
C LEU A 489 -10.94 16.56 -1.35
N ASN A 490 -10.44 17.62 -1.98
CA ASN A 490 -11.07 18.24 -3.16
C ASN A 490 -11.01 17.33 -4.39
N ARG A 491 -10.01 16.43 -4.48
CA ARG A 491 -9.99 15.36 -5.47
C ARG A 491 -11.16 14.38 -5.28
N TYR A 492 -11.57 14.16 -4.04
CA TYR A 492 -12.73 13.32 -3.74
C TYR A 492 -14.06 14.05 -4.00
N GLU A 493 -14.18 15.35 -3.74
CA GLU A 493 -15.45 16.09 -3.95
C GLU A 493 -15.82 16.42 -5.42
N GLY A 494 -15.09 15.91 -6.42
CA GLY A 494 -15.50 15.97 -7.82
C GLY A 494 -15.37 17.35 -8.49
N LYS A 495 -14.54 18.25 -7.95
CA LYS A 495 -14.20 19.52 -8.61
C LYS A 495 -12.69 19.70 -8.70
N MET A 496 -12.10 19.33 -9.84
CA MET A 496 -10.91 20.03 -10.34
C MET A 496 -11.02 20.26 -11.85
N THR A 497 -10.95 21.53 -12.24
CA THR A 497 -10.50 21.97 -13.57
C THR A 497 -9.00 21.73 -13.66
N ALA A 498 -8.56 20.93 -14.63
CA ALA A 498 -7.16 20.77 -14.95
C ALA A 498 -6.58 22.08 -15.49
N VAL A 499 -5.54 22.62 -14.85
CA VAL A 499 -4.59 23.50 -15.53
C VAL A 499 -3.37 22.66 -15.84
N ALA A 500 -3.20 22.33 -17.13
CA ALA A 500 -2.01 21.66 -17.62
C ALA A 500 -0.77 22.58 -17.44
N PRO A 501 0.33 22.09 -16.84
CA PRO A 501 1.62 22.70 -17.08
C PRO A 501 2.07 22.36 -18.51
N LYS A 502 2.58 23.36 -19.23
CA LYS A 502 3.27 23.20 -20.52
C LYS A 502 4.38 22.13 -20.43
N GLU A 503 4.52 21.37 -21.52
CA GLU A 503 5.48 20.28 -21.72
C GLU A 503 6.93 20.62 -21.34
N LEU A 504 7.71 19.62 -20.91
CA LEU A 504 9.17 19.66 -21.06
C LEU A 504 9.80 18.27 -21.26
N ASN A 505 10.23 18.04 -22.49
CA ASN A 505 11.12 16.98 -22.99
C ASN A 505 12.47 16.91 -22.23
N PHE A 506 12.46 16.39 -20.99
CA PHE A 506 13.68 16.20 -20.17
C PHE A 506 14.16 14.75 -20.11
N LEU A 507 13.25 13.76 -20.16
CA LEU A 507 13.59 12.34 -20.00
C LEU A 507 14.41 11.75 -21.17
N VAL A 508 14.24 12.27 -22.39
CA VAL A 508 15.03 11.87 -23.57
C VAL A 508 16.46 12.47 -23.54
N LYS A 509 16.68 13.56 -22.78
CA LYS A 509 18.04 14.12 -22.56
C LYS A 509 18.74 13.54 -21.33
N PHE A 510 17.98 12.99 -20.38
CA PHE A 510 18.50 12.38 -19.15
C PHE A 510 19.34 11.13 -19.44
N PHE A 511 18.90 10.26 -20.35
CA PHE A 511 19.68 9.07 -20.74
C PHE A 511 20.96 9.41 -21.54
N ASN A 512 21.03 10.57 -22.19
CA ASN A 512 22.25 11.04 -22.87
C ASN A 512 23.32 11.64 -21.94
N LYS A 513 23.05 11.75 -20.63
CA LYS A 513 23.97 12.35 -19.64
C LYS A 513 24.49 11.35 -18.59
N ILE A 514 24.09 10.08 -18.66
CA ILE A 514 24.52 9.01 -17.74
C ILE A 514 26.00 8.57 -17.97
N PHE A 515 26.73 9.27 -18.86
CA PHE A 515 28.18 9.09 -19.05
C PHE A 515 29.05 10.31 -18.71
N ASP A 516 28.68 11.19 -17.76
CA ASP A 516 29.74 11.91 -17.03
C ASP A 516 29.35 12.52 -15.66
N LYS A 517 30.36 12.58 -14.79
CA LYS A 517 30.36 12.67 -13.32
C LYS A 517 29.76 13.91 -12.62
N LYS A 518 29.53 13.67 -11.30
CA LYS A 518 29.40 14.52 -10.09
C LYS A 518 28.00 15.05 -9.74
N VAL A 519 27.42 14.44 -8.70
CA VAL A 519 26.17 14.87 -8.04
C VAL A 519 26.48 15.90 -6.97
N VAL A 520 26.06 17.14 -7.21
CA VAL A 520 25.62 18.07 -6.16
C VAL A 520 24.12 17.86 -6.05
N ALA A 521 23.60 17.61 -4.84
CA ALA A 521 22.18 17.40 -4.63
C ALA A 521 21.39 18.66 -5.07
N PRO A 522 20.46 18.56 -6.03
CA PRO A 522 19.67 19.70 -6.46
C PRO A 522 18.64 20.06 -5.37
N PRO A 523 18.24 21.34 -5.28
CA PRO A 523 17.13 21.74 -4.40
C PRO A 523 15.86 21.00 -4.81
N ILE A 524 15.21 20.36 -3.84
CA ILE A 524 13.91 19.71 -4.03
C ILE A 524 12.88 20.81 -4.22
N ASP A 525 12.31 20.89 -5.42
CA ASP A 525 11.22 21.80 -5.75
C ASP A 525 9.91 21.24 -5.15
N ILE A 526 9.45 21.86 -4.04
CA ILE A 526 8.21 21.51 -3.32
C ILE A 526 7.02 22.29 -3.94
N ALA A 527 6.94 22.37 -5.26
CA ALA A 527 5.67 22.64 -5.94
C ALA A 527 4.80 21.37 -5.82
N PRO A 528 3.46 21.46 -5.63
CA PRO A 528 2.61 20.33 -5.28
C PRO A 528 2.53 19.36 -6.46
N LYS A 529 3.44 18.40 -6.50
CA LYS A 529 3.37 17.22 -7.34
C LYS A 529 3.19 16.02 -6.40
N ASN A 530 1.92 15.70 -6.18
CA ASN A 530 1.36 14.45 -5.64
C ASN A 530 1.17 14.42 -4.11
N GLY A 531 -0.09 14.55 -3.67
CA GLY A 531 -0.56 14.29 -2.30
C GLY A 531 -1.35 12.99 -2.25
N ALA A 532 -1.25 12.21 -1.18
CA ALA A 532 -1.49 10.76 -1.20
C ALA A 532 -2.97 10.30 -1.11
N ALA A 533 -3.45 9.72 -2.20
CA ALA A 533 -4.57 8.80 -2.35
C ALA A 533 -4.06 7.36 -2.59
N CYS A 534 -4.94 6.34 -2.59
CA CYS A 534 -4.61 4.98 -3.08
C CYS A 534 -3.93 5.02 -4.46
N ILE A 535 -4.38 5.96 -5.28
CA ILE A 535 -3.82 6.24 -6.58
C ILE A 535 -2.37 6.73 -6.51
N ASP A 536 -1.93 7.43 -5.46
CA ASP A 536 -0.54 7.83 -5.31
C ASP A 536 0.33 6.70 -4.79
N ILE A 537 -0.20 5.80 -3.95
CA ILE A 537 0.39 4.48 -3.69
C ILE A 537 0.60 3.82 -5.06
N MET A 538 -0.47 3.55 -5.81
CA MET A 538 -0.38 2.89 -7.13
C MET A 538 0.52 3.63 -8.14
N THR A 539 0.51 4.97 -8.16
CA THR A 539 1.35 5.81 -9.04
C THR A 539 2.82 5.78 -8.61
N SER A 540 3.10 5.72 -7.31
CA SER A 540 4.45 5.54 -6.77
C SER A 540 5.00 4.15 -7.08
N PHE A 541 4.12 3.17 -7.33
CA PHE A 541 4.47 1.82 -7.77
C PHE A 541 4.58 1.68 -9.30
N TRP A 542 3.80 2.43 -10.09
CA TRP A 542 3.77 2.33 -11.55
C TRP A 542 4.93 3.05 -12.27
N LYS A 543 5.55 4.03 -11.62
CA LYS A 543 6.84 4.61 -12.07
C LYS A 543 8.00 3.71 -11.68
#